data_AF-A0A918D5T4-F1
#
_entry.id   AF-A0A918D5T4-F1
#
_cell.length_a   1.000
_cell.length_b   1.000
_cell.length_c   1.000
_cell.angle_alpha   90.00
_cell.angle_beta   90.00
_cell.angle_gamma   90.00
#
_symmetry.space_group_name_H-M   'P 1'
#
loop_
_entity.id
_entity.type
_entity.pdbx_description
1 polymer ?
#
loop_
_entity_poly.entity_id
_entity_poly.type
_entity_poly.pdbx_seq_one_letter_code
_entity_poly.pdbx_strand_id
1 'polypeptide(L)'
;MFLTISTTGTPERPATDLGFLLHKHPDKAQAFSTSYGTAHVLYPEASVERCTAALLLEVDAVALVRRGKGKGRGGAPDAALAQYVNDRPYAASSLLAVALSAVFSSAMKGQCTARPELPEQPRPLRIEVPALPARGGADLVRALFEPLGWTVTVEAVPLDEQFPEWGDSRYVRLELEATRLTLAEALRHLYVLLPVLDDAKHYWVSSDEVDKLLRAGEGWLPDHPEQKLITSRYLSRRWSLTREAMERLELVRLAEADDTEVEEIDNAVDEETDTEEKPVPLAVQRRDAILAALHASGAGRVLDLGCGQGQLVQALLKDTRFTEIVGVDVSMRALTIASRRLKLDRMGERQASRVQLFQGSLAYTDNRLKGYDAAVLSEVIEHLDLPRLPALEYAVFGSARPRTVLVTTPNVEYNVRWETLPAGHSRHGDHRFEWTREEFRTWARTVAERHGYEVEFTPVGPDDPEVGPPTQMAAFTLTAPKEEKAA
;
A
#
# COMPACT_ATOMS: atom_id res chain seq x y z
N MET A 1 22.08 -10.07 9.46
CA MET A 1 21.71 -9.09 10.54
C MET A 1 20.96 -9.80 11.67
N PHE A 2 20.95 -9.29 12.90
CA PHE A 2 20.20 -9.91 13.99
C PHE A 2 19.68 -8.89 15.02
N LEU A 3 18.78 -9.37 15.88
CA LEU A 3 18.44 -8.76 17.17
C LEU A 3 18.46 -9.83 18.26
N THR A 4 18.67 -9.42 19.50
CA THR A 4 18.55 -10.28 20.69
C THR A 4 17.39 -9.82 21.56
N ILE A 5 16.76 -10.76 22.26
CA ILE A 5 15.73 -10.53 23.26
C ILE A 5 16.16 -11.28 24.51
N SER A 6 16.51 -10.55 25.56
CA SER A 6 16.95 -11.10 26.83
C SER A 6 15.92 -10.84 27.92
N THR A 7 15.80 -11.77 28.85
CA THR A 7 15.07 -11.57 30.11
C THR A 7 15.83 -12.20 31.26
N THR A 8 15.53 -11.75 32.48
CA THR A 8 16.05 -12.32 33.72
C THR A 8 14.93 -12.97 34.52
N GLY A 9 15.28 -13.95 35.34
CA GLY A 9 14.32 -14.79 36.07
C GLY A 9 14.79 -15.19 37.46
N THR A 10 13.88 -15.84 38.18
CA THR A 10 14.13 -16.48 39.47
C THR A 10 13.74 -17.96 39.39
N PRO A 11 14.08 -18.81 40.36
CA PRO A 11 13.64 -20.20 40.38
C PRO A 11 12.13 -20.39 40.25
N GLU A 12 11.32 -19.46 40.78
CA GLU A 12 9.86 -19.48 40.72
C GLU A 12 9.30 -18.95 39.39
N ARG A 13 10.07 -18.10 38.69
CA ARG A 13 9.73 -17.51 37.39
C ARG A 13 10.97 -17.56 36.48
N PRO A 14 11.31 -18.75 35.96
CA PRO A 14 12.58 -18.96 35.28
C PRO A 14 12.65 -18.16 33.98
N ALA A 15 13.82 -17.61 33.66
CA ALA A 15 14.03 -16.87 32.42
C ALA A 15 13.79 -17.73 31.17
N THR A 16 13.97 -19.05 31.27
CA THR A 16 13.66 -20.01 30.19
C THR A 16 12.19 -20.04 29.79
N ASP A 17 11.28 -19.47 30.58
CA ASP A 17 9.89 -19.21 30.17
C ASP A 17 9.79 -18.41 28.86
N LEU A 18 10.83 -17.62 28.52
CA LEU A 18 10.97 -16.94 27.23
C LEU A 18 10.85 -17.90 26.04
N GLY A 19 11.28 -19.15 26.17
CA GLY A 19 11.12 -20.18 25.14
C GLY A 19 9.65 -20.53 24.86
N PHE A 20 8.84 -20.66 25.92
CA PHE A 20 7.40 -20.89 25.78
C PHE A 20 6.69 -19.68 25.18
N LEU A 21 7.04 -18.48 25.63
CA LEU A 21 6.46 -17.23 25.13
C LEU A 21 6.77 -16.99 23.65
N LEU A 22 8.00 -17.30 23.19
CA LEU A 22 8.40 -17.19 21.79
C LEU A 22 7.98 -18.40 20.92
N HIS A 23 7.47 -19.46 21.53
CA HIS A 23 7.20 -20.75 20.89
C HIS A 23 8.44 -21.31 20.20
N LYS A 24 9.60 -21.20 20.86
CA LYS A 24 10.89 -21.71 20.37
C LYS A 24 11.61 -22.38 21.54
N HIS A 25 11.98 -23.64 21.34
CA HIS A 25 12.63 -24.41 22.39
C HIS A 25 14.11 -23.98 22.51
N PRO A 26 14.62 -23.62 23.69
CA PRO A 26 16.00 -23.15 23.85
C PRO A 26 17.07 -24.09 23.30
N ASP A 27 16.91 -25.41 23.53
CA ASP A 27 17.84 -26.44 23.04
C ASP A 27 17.74 -26.74 21.53
N LYS A 28 16.90 -26.02 20.78
CA LYS A 28 16.69 -26.26 19.35
C LYS A 28 16.93 -24.99 18.55
N ALA A 29 18.07 -24.93 17.87
CA ALA A 29 18.25 -23.98 16.78
C ALA A 29 17.25 -24.31 15.64
N GLN A 30 16.51 -23.31 15.18
CA GLN A 30 15.47 -23.47 14.17
C GLN A 30 15.69 -22.49 13.02
N ALA A 31 15.41 -22.94 11.80
CA ALA A 31 15.52 -22.14 10.59
C ALA A 31 14.16 -22.04 9.88
N PHE A 32 13.82 -20.85 9.41
CA PHE A 32 12.55 -20.52 8.76
C PHE A 32 12.81 -19.85 7.42
N SER A 33 12.21 -20.37 6.35
CA SER A 33 12.28 -19.73 5.04
C SER A 33 11.46 -18.45 5.05
N THR A 34 12.05 -17.34 4.63
CA THR A 34 11.38 -16.06 4.42
C THR A 34 11.39 -15.68 2.95
N SER A 35 10.69 -14.61 2.58
CA SER A 35 10.70 -14.09 1.22
C SER A 35 12.07 -13.54 0.78
N TYR A 36 12.98 -13.23 1.69
CA TYR A 36 14.26 -12.57 1.36
C TYR A 36 15.49 -13.33 1.87
N GLY A 37 15.32 -14.54 2.39
CA GLY A 37 16.41 -15.36 2.93
C GLY A 37 15.92 -16.29 4.05
N THR A 38 16.81 -16.67 4.96
CA THR A 38 16.54 -17.61 6.05
C THR A 38 16.62 -16.90 7.39
N ALA A 39 15.54 -16.98 8.18
CA ALA A 39 15.53 -16.51 9.56
C ALA A 39 15.89 -17.66 10.49
N HIS A 40 16.90 -17.47 11.33
CA HIS A 40 17.35 -18.44 12.32
C HIS A 40 16.96 -17.95 13.72
N VAL A 41 16.43 -18.85 14.54
CA VAL A 41 16.26 -18.63 15.97
C VAL A 41 17.16 -19.57 16.73
N LEU A 42 17.94 -19.01 17.64
CA LEU A 42 18.79 -19.75 18.57
C LEU A 42 18.83 -19.04 19.92
N TYR A 43 19.28 -19.75 20.93
CA TYR A 43 19.41 -19.24 22.29
C TYR A 43 20.90 -19.28 22.69
N PRO A 44 21.63 -18.16 22.56
CA PRO A 44 23.02 -18.09 23.02
C PRO A 44 23.17 -18.37 24.52
N GLU A 45 22.12 -18.12 25.30
CA GLU A 45 22.08 -18.36 26.75
C GLU A 45 20.67 -18.75 27.18
N ALA A 46 20.55 -19.80 27.99
CA ALA A 46 19.29 -20.27 28.54
C ALA A 46 19.54 -20.91 29.92
N SER A 47 19.46 -20.10 30.97
CA SER A 47 19.48 -20.53 32.37
C SER A 47 18.21 -20.05 33.10
N VAL A 48 18.06 -20.44 34.36
CA VAL A 48 16.96 -19.98 35.22
C VAL A 48 17.06 -18.47 35.45
N GLU A 49 18.27 -17.95 35.60
CA GLU A 49 18.57 -16.56 35.93
C GLU A 49 18.52 -15.64 34.70
N ARG A 50 18.94 -16.14 33.53
CA ARG A 50 18.99 -15.36 32.29
C ARG A 50 18.71 -16.22 31.06
N CYS A 51 17.89 -15.69 30.16
CA CYS A 51 17.60 -16.33 28.88
C CYS A 51 17.65 -15.29 27.77
N THR A 52 18.40 -15.60 26.72
CA THR A 52 18.61 -14.73 25.56
C THR A 52 18.23 -15.49 24.31
N ALA A 53 17.22 -15.01 23.58
CA ALA A 53 16.89 -15.47 22.24
C ALA A 53 17.51 -14.54 21.20
N ALA A 54 18.06 -15.09 20.12
CA ALA A 54 18.55 -14.32 18.99
C ALA A 54 17.73 -14.65 17.73
N LEU A 55 17.27 -13.61 17.03
CA LEU A 55 16.68 -13.72 15.69
C LEU A 55 17.70 -13.21 14.68
N LEU A 56 18.32 -14.14 13.95
CA LEU A 56 19.31 -13.85 12.91
C LEU A 56 18.67 -13.99 11.53
N LEU A 57 18.58 -12.92 10.77
CA LEU A 57 18.17 -12.96 9.37
C LEU A 57 19.39 -13.01 8.46
N GLU A 58 19.52 -14.12 7.73
CA GLU A 58 20.47 -14.33 6.65
C GLU A 58 19.78 -13.99 5.33
N VAL A 59 20.13 -12.85 4.74
CA VAL A 59 19.51 -12.36 3.51
C VAL A 59 20.24 -12.92 2.28
N ASP A 60 19.49 -13.48 1.33
CA ASP A 60 20.05 -13.86 0.02
C ASP A 60 20.14 -12.61 -0.86
N ALA A 61 21.32 -11.97 -0.86
CA ALA A 61 21.59 -10.77 -1.64
C ALA A 61 21.37 -10.99 -3.16
N VAL A 62 21.65 -12.19 -3.68
CA VAL A 62 21.51 -12.50 -5.11
C VAL A 62 20.03 -12.64 -5.49
N ALA A 63 19.23 -13.32 -4.67
CA ALA A 63 17.79 -13.41 -4.86
C ALA A 63 17.11 -12.04 -4.74
N LEU A 64 17.58 -11.18 -3.83
CA LEU A 64 17.08 -9.82 -3.65
C LEU A 64 17.27 -8.97 -4.91
N VAL A 65 18.43 -9.07 -5.58
CA VAL A 65 18.70 -8.38 -6.85
C VAL A 65 17.90 -8.96 -8.02
N ARG A 66 17.81 -10.29 -8.13
CA ARG A 66 17.07 -10.94 -9.22
C ARG A 66 15.58 -10.60 -9.21
N ARG A 67 14.97 -10.45 -8.03
CA ARG A 67 13.58 -10.00 -7.88
C ARG A 67 13.39 -8.49 -8.11
N GLY A 68 14.48 -7.70 -8.06
CA GLY A 68 14.49 -6.26 -8.32
C GLY A 68 14.58 -5.84 -9.80
N LYS A 69 14.85 -6.78 -10.72
CA LYS A 69 15.06 -6.53 -12.18
C LYS A 69 13.86 -5.97 -12.96
N GLY A 70 12.73 -5.68 -12.32
CA GLY A 70 11.61 -4.95 -12.91
C GLY A 70 11.76 -3.42 -12.89
N LYS A 71 12.82 -2.87 -12.27
CA LYS A 71 13.02 -1.42 -12.15
C LYS A 71 14.01 -0.91 -13.21
N GLY A 72 13.48 -0.17 -14.19
CA GLY A 72 14.16 0.84 -15.00
C GLY A 72 15.55 0.51 -15.59
N ARG A 73 15.61 0.25 -16.90
CA ARG A 73 16.82 0.49 -17.68
C ARG A 73 17.07 2.01 -17.70
N GLY A 74 18.08 2.47 -16.96
CA GLY A 74 18.54 3.86 -17.02
C GLY A 74 19.08 4.38 -15.69
N GLY A 75 20.25 3.90 -15.27
CA GLY A 75 21.01 4.46 -14.15
C GLY A 75 22.50 4.31 -14.42
N ALA A 76 23.30 5.29 -13.96
CA ALA A 76 24.76 5.31 -14.09
C ALA A 76 25.41 3.99 -13.58
N PRO A 77 26.62 3.64 -14.03
CA PRO A 77 27.31 2.39 -13.64
C PRO A 77 27.33 2.11 -12.13
N ASP A 78 27.43 3.15 -11.31
CA ASP A 78 27.41 3.06 -9.84
C ASP A 78 26.07 2.57 -9.27
N ALA A 79 24.94 2.89 -9.92
CA ALA A 79 23.62 2.41 -9.52
C ALA A 79 23.40 0.91 -9.80
N ALA A 80 24.18 0.33 -10.72
CA ALA A 80 24.19 -1.10 -10.98
C ALA A 80 25.05 -1.86 -9.94
N LEU A 81 26.18 -1.29 -9.51
CA LEU A 81 27.04 -1.83 -8.44
C LEU A 81 26.36 -1.80 -7.07
N ALA A 82 25.65 -0.72 -6.75
CA ALA A 82 24.87 -0.60 -5.50
C ALA A 82 23.76 -1.66 -5.35
N GLN A 83 23.38 -2.34 -6.43
CA GLN A 83 22.44 -3.47 -6.34
C GLN A 83 23.14 -4.73 -5.81
N TYR A 84 24.41 -4.97 -6.15
CA TYR A 84 25.16 -6.15 -5.73
C TYR A 84 25.91 -5.96 -4.42
N VAL A 85 26.42 -4.75 -4.16
CA VAL A 85 27.08 -4.37 -2.90
C VAL A 85 26.22 -3.33 -2.20
N ASN A 86 25.49 -3.76 -1.19
CA ASN A 86 24.72 -2.88 -0.32
C ASN A 86 24.64 -3.45 1.10
N ASP A 87 24.22 -2.58 2.00
CA ASP A 87 24.10 -2.84 3.43
C ASP A 87 22.91 -3.71 3.84
N ARG A 88 21.98 -4.02 2.93
CA ARG A 88 20.69 -4.67 3.27
C ARG A 88 20.83 -6.03 3.96
N PRO A 89 21.83 -6.88 3.65
CA PRO A 89 22.02 -8.14 4.37
C PRO A 89 22.48 -7.96 5.83
N TYR A 90 23.01 -6.78 6.15
CA TYR A 90 23.74 -6.51 7.39
C TYR A 90 22.99 -5.56 8.33
N ALA A 91 22.15 -4.69 7.80
CA ALA A 91 21.40 -3.68 8.54
C ALA A 91 20.01 -4.18 8.96
N ALA A 92 19.68 -4.08 10.26
CA ALA A 92 18.41 -4.41 10.91
C ALA A 92 17.23 -3.54 10.44
N SER A 93 16.87 -3.73 9.17
CA SER A 93 15.93 -2.95 8.38
C SER A 93 14.49 -3.49 8.50
N SER A 94 13.59 -2.96 7.67
CA SER A 94 12.23 -3.49 7.48
C SER A 94 12.16 -5.00 7.18
N LEU A 95 13.23 -5.60 6.66
CA LEU A 95 13.34 -7.06 6.46
C LEU A 95 13.36 -7.84 7.78
N LEU A 96 13.96 -7.29 8.84
CA LEU A 96 14.03 -7.93 10.16
C LEU A 96 12.65 -7.91 10.84
N ALA A 97 11.89 -6.81 10.67
CA ALA A 97 10.51 -6.73 11.15
C ALA A 97 9.60 -7.78 10.48
N VAL A 98 9.78 -8.04 9.18
CA VAL A 98 9.06 -9.12 8.47
C VAL A 98 9.45 -10.50 9.00
N ALA A 99 10.74 -10.73 9.29
CA ALA A 99 11.19 -11.98 9.90
C ALA A 99 10.60 -12.15 11.31
N LEU A 100 10.55 -11.08 12.11
CA LEU A 100 9.97 -11.06 13.45
C LEU A 100 8.49 -11.47 13.41
N SER A 101 7.68 -10.88 12.53
CA SER A 101 6.26 -11.24 12.43
C SER A 101 6.01 -12.64 11.88
N ALA A 102 6.87 -13.14 11.00
CA ALA A 102 6.77 -14.50 10.48
C ALA A 102 7.14 -15.56 11.53
N VAL A 103 8.16 -15.31 12.33
CA VAL A 103 8.75 -16.30 13.26
C VAL A 103 8.10 -16.26 14.64
N PHE A 104 7.68 -15.08 15.10
CA PHE A 104 7.10 -14.85 16.43
C PHE A 104 5.64 -14.41 16.38
N SER A 105 4.89 -14.81 15.34
CA SER A 105 3.49 -14.42 15.14
C SER A 105 2.58 -14.72 16.34
N SER A 106 2.76 -15.86 17.00
CA SER A 106 1.94 -16.25 18.15
C SER A 106 2.27 -15.43 19.40
N ALA A 107 3.57 -15.13 19.60
CA ALA A 107 4.04 -14.30 20.71
C ALA A 107 3.53 -12.86 20.58
N MET A 108 3.54 -12.28 19.37
CA MET A 108 3.00 -10.94 19.10
C MET A 108 1.50 -10.82 19.42
N LYS A 109 0.76 -11.92 19.28
CA LYS A 109 -0.67 -12.02 19.62
C LYS A 109 -0.92 -12.28 21.11
N GLY A 110 0.12 -12.38 21.93
CA GLY A 110 -0.02 -12.73 23.34
C GLY A 110 -0.54 -14.16 23.57
N GLN A 111 -0.35 -15.08 22.63
CA GLN A 111 -0.86 -16.44 22.73
C GLN A 111 0.24 -17.38 23.24
N CYS A 112 -0.01 -18.18 24.27
CA CYS A 112 0.87 -19.28 24.71
C CYS A 112 0.04 -20.44 25.25
N THR A 113 -0.17 -21.50 24.46
CA THR A 113 -0.98 -22.65 24.87
C THR A 113 -0.32 -23.51 25.94
N ALA A 114 1.01 -23.62 25.90
CA ALA A 114 1.77 -24.42 26.85
C ALA A 114 1.75 -23.82 28.27
N ARG A 115 1.67 -22.49 28.36
CA ARG A 115 1.74 -21.71 29.61
C ARG A 115 0.87 -20.43 29.48
N PRO A 116 -0.46 -20.59 29.52
CA PRO A 116 -1.42 -19.51 29.21
C PRO A 116 -1.37 -18.34 30.19
N GLU A 117 -0.81 -18.53 31.38
CA GLU A 117 -0.68 -17.50 32.41
C GLU A 117 0.44 -16.49 32.13
N LEU A 118 1.40 -16.81 31.26
CA LEU A 118 2.62 -16.00 31.07
C LEU A 118 2.47 -14.78 30.16
N PRO A 119 1.70 -14.78 29.05
CA PRO A 119 1.71 -13.70 28.08
C PRO A 119 1.32 -12.32 28.63
N GLU A 120 0.39 -12.27 29.59
CA GLU A 120 -0.10 -11.05 30.21
C GLU A 120 0.82 -10.51 31.30
N GLN A 121 1.87 -11.26 31.68
CA GLN A 121 2.77 -10.87 32.75
C GLN A 121 3.91 -9.98 32.21
N PRO A 122 4.06 -8.75 32.73
CA PRO A 122 5.24 -7.94 32.47
C PRO A 122 6.52 -8.62 32.93
N ARG A 123 7.60 -8.44 32.18
CA ARG A 123 8.93 -9.01 32.50
C ARG A 123 10.04 -8.01 32.23
N PRO A 124 11.18 -8.13 32.93
CA PRO A 124 12.38 -7.40 32.54
C PRO A 124 12.82 -7.87 31.15
N LEU A 125 12.79 -6.97 30.17
CA LEU A 125 13.17 -7.20 28.79
C LEU A 125 14.35 -6.30 28.43
N ARG A 126 15.35 -6.89 27.79
CA ARG A 126 16.46 -6.17 27.16
C ARG A 126 16.59 -6.60 25.71
N ILE A 127 16.48 -5.66 24.79
CA ILE A 127 16.58 -5.88 23.34
C ILE A 127 17.83 -5.20 22.83
N GLU A 128 18.65 -5.90 22.05
CA GLU A 128 19.79 -5.29 21.36
C GLU A 128 19.63 -5.41 19.85
N VAL A 129 19.92 -4.31 19.16
CA VAL A 129 19.98 -4.24 17.69
C VAL A 129 21.32 -3.60 17.30
N PRO A 130 22.35 -4.39 16.96
CA PRO A 130 23.71 -3.87 16.78
C PRO A 130 23.90 -2.93 15.58
N ALA A 131 23.05 -3.03 14.56
CA ALA A 131 23.19 -2.27 13.31
C ALA A 131 21.81 -1.84 12.80
N LEU A 132 21.20 -0.85 13.45
CA LEU A 132 19.90 -0.30 13.09
C LEU A 132 20.07 0.93 12.19
N PRO A 133 19.55 0.93 10.95
CA PRO A 133 19.45 2.18 10.19
C PRO A 133 18.50 3.14 10.90
N ALA A 134 18.99 4.34 11.25
CA ALA A 134 18.24 5.35 11.97
C ALA A 134 18.22 6.66 11.17
N ARG A 135 17.35 6.74 10.16
CA ARG A 135 17.16 7.96 9.36
C ARG A 135 16.41 9.00 10.18
N GLY A 136 17.15 9.84 10.89
CA GLY A 136 16.65 10.73 11.94
C GLY A 136 17.53 10.72 13.19
N GLY A 137 18.57 9.89 13.21
CA GLY A 137 19.58 9.86 14.27
C GLY A 137 19.06 9.30 15.59
N ALA A 138 19.90 9.43 16.62
CA ALA A 138 19.61 8.98 17.97
C ALA A 138 18.35 9.63 18.57
N ASP A 139 18.10 10.90 18.26
CA ASP A 139 16.97 11.64 18.83
C ASP A 139 15.63 11.08 18.37
N LEU A 140 15.52 10.69 17.09
CA LEU A 140 14.31 10.01 16.60
C LEU A 140 14.12 8.65 17.28
N VAL A 141 15.19 7.90 17.53
CA VAL A 141 15.09 6.61 18.22
C VAL A 141 14.52 6.81 19.63
N ARG A 142 15.00 7.81 20.37
CA ARG A 142 14.46 8.17 21.69
C ARG A 142 12.99 8.58 21.62
N ALA A 143 12.65 9.49 20.71
CA ALA A 143 11.28 9.97 20.52
C ALA A 143 10.28 8.86 20.16
N LEU A 144 10.72 7.76 19.54
CA LEU A 144 9.88 6.62 19.17
C LEU A 144 9.74 5.57 20.26
N PHE A 145 10.74 5.37 21.12
CA PHE A 145 10.74 4.28 22.11
C PHE A 145 10.51 4.75 23.55
N GLU A 146 11.01 5.91 23.96
CA GLU A 146 10.85 6.40 25.34
C GLU A 146 9.38 6.59 25.76
N PRO A 147 8.47 7.13 24.91
CA PRO A 147 7.05 7.26 25.27
C PRO A 147 6.35 5.91 25.53
N LEU A 148 6.92 4.81 25.02
CA LEU A 148 6.41 3.45 25.20
C LEU A 148 6.96 2.75 26.45
N GLY A 149 7.68 3.48 27.31
CA GLY A 149 8.22 2.96 28.56
C GLY A 149 9.57 2.24 28.42
N TRP A 150 10.27 2.44 27.30
CA TRP A 150 11.64 1.97 27.14
C TRP A 150 12.65 2.95 27.72
N THR A 151 13.66 2.41 28.38
CA THR A 151 14.94 3.10 28.55
C THR A 151 15.79 2.84 27.31
N VAL A 152 16.24 3.90 26.65
CA VAL A 152 16.89 3.83 25.34
C VAL A 152 18.37 4.19 25.46
N THR A 153 19.24 3.25 25.13
CA THR A 153 20.67 3.51 24.90
C THR A 153 20.92 3.42 23.41
N VAL A 154 21.45 4.51 22.83
CA VAL A 154 21.67 4.59 21.38
C VAL A 154 23.03 5.25 21.11
N GLU A 155 23.87 4.53 20.38
CA GLU A 155 25.23 4.96 20.03
C GLU A 155 25.39 4.97 18.51
N ALA A 156 25.95 6.05 17.97
CA ALA A 156 26.26 6.12 16.55
C ALA A 156 27.39 5.14 16.21
N VAL A 157 27.27 4.45 15.07
CA VAL A 157 28.32 3.57 14.56
C VAL A 157 29.20 4.38 13.60
N PRO A 158 30.52 4.49 13.81
CA PRO A 158 31.40 5.20 12.88
C PRO A 158 31.37 4.54 11.50
N LEU A 159 31.54 5.34 10.42
CA LEU A 159 31.66 4.79 9.07
C LEU A 159 32.85 3.83 8.94
N ASP A 160 33.97 4.23 9.53
CA ASP A 160 35.18 3.43 9.62
C ASP A 160 35.98 3.83 10.86
N GLU A 161 36.34 2.86 11.70
CA GLU A 161 37.11 3.11 12.93
C GLU A 161 38.55 3.56 12.63
N GLN A 162 39.08 3.27 11.43
CA GLN A 162 40.42 3.68 11.01
C GLN A 162 40.46 5.07 10.38
N PHE A 163 39.30 5.60 9.96
CA PHE A 163 39.16 6.93 9.34
C PHE A 163 38.08 7.76 10.06
N PRO A 164 38.33 8.21 11.31
CA PRO A 164 37.35 8.95 12.10
C PRO A 164 36.84 10.25 11.44
N GLU A 165 37.65 10.84 10.56
CA GLU A 165 37.29 12.05 9.80
C GLU A 165 36.12 11.85 8.82
N TRP A 166 35.77 10.60 8.48
CA TRP A 166 34.57 10.29 7.69
C TRP A 166 33.28 10.46 8.50
N GLY A 167 33.39 10.48 9.83
CA GLY A 167 32.28 10.67 10.75
C GLY A 167 31.42 9.42 10.93
N ASP A 168 30.24 9.65 11.51
CA ASP A 168 29.30 8.58 11.84
C ASP A 168 28.55 8.07 10.61
N SER A 169 28.29 6.76 10.62
CA SER A 169 27.39 6.15 9.65
C SER A 169 25.93 6.48 10.00
N ARG A 170 25.02 6.12 9.09
CA ARG A 170 23.57 6.19 9.34
C ARG A 170 23.04 5.10 10.29
N TYR A 171 23.93 4.25 10.81
CA TYR A 171 23.59 3.15 11.68
C TYR A 171 23.84 3.51 13.14
N VAL A 172 23.00 2.94 14.00
CA VAL A 172 23.18 3.02 15.44
C VAL A 172 23.20 1.62 16.04
N ARG A 173 23.93 1.49 17.15
CA ARG A 173 23.75 0.40 18.11
C ARG A 173 22.63 0.81 19.04
N LEU A 174 21.58 0.01 19.10
CA LEU A 174 20.42 0.26 19.94
C LEU A 174 20.32 -0.81 21.03
N GLU A 175 20.16 -0.36 22.27
CA GLU A 175 19.72 -1.18 23.39
C GLU A 175 18.45 -0.59 23.99
N LEU A 176 17.46 -1.44 24.21
CA LEU A 176 16.18 -1.08 24.80
C LEU A 176 15.96 -1.91 26.05
N GLU A 177 15.64 -1.25 27.16
CA GLU A 177 15.32 -1.92 28.43
C GLU A 177 13.95 -1.50 28.94
N ALA A 178 13.14 -2.47 29.37
CA ALA A 178 11.84 -2.22 29.99
C ALA A 178 11.56 -3.26 31.08
N THR A 179 10.85 -2.85 32.12
CA THR A 179 10.45 -3.74 33.23
C THR A 179 8.94 -3.95 33.32
N ARG A 180 8.17 -3.14 32.59
CA ARG A 180 6.70 -3.10 32.67
C ARG A 180 5.99 -3.56 31.41
N LEU A 181 6.73 -3.94 30.38
CA LEU A 181 6.17 -4.42 29.12
C LEU A 181 6.02 -5.94 29.15
N THR A 182 4.93 -6.41 28.54
CA THR A 182 4.79 -7.80 28.10
C THR A 182 5.66 -8.05 26.87
N LEU A 183 5.98 -9.32 26.61
CA LEU A 183 6.72 -9.69 25.40
C LEU A 183 5.94 -9.34 24.12
N ALA A 184 4.61 -9.46 24.17
CA ALA A 184 3.75 -9.17 23.02
C ALA A 184 3.82 -7.69 22.62
N GLU A 185 3.70 -6.78 23.58
CA GLU A 185 3.88 -5.33 23.36
C GLU A 185 5.26 -5.02 22.79
N ALA A 186 6.31 -5.57 23.40
CA ALA A 186 7.68 -5.33 22.95
C ALA A 186 7.90 -5.75 21.49
N LEU A 187 7.39 -6.93 21.09
CA LEU A 187 7.48 -7.41 19.72
C LEU A 187 6.65 -6.56 18.75
N ARG A 188 5.47 -6.08 19.17
CA ARG A 188 4.63 -5.16 18.36
C ARG A 188 5.31 -3.80 18.16
N HIS A 189 5.92 -3.24 19.21
CA HIS A 189 6.72 -2.01 19.12
C HIS A 189 7.83 -2.15 18.08
N LEU A 190 8.66 -3.20 18.20
CA LEU A 190 9.73 -3.47 17.23
C LEU A 190 9.20 -3.66 15.80
N TYR A 191 8.11 -4.42 15.63
CA TYR A 191 7.52 -4.68 14.32
C TYR A 191 7.12 -3.39 13.59
N VAL A 192 6.57 -2.42 14.31
CA VAL A 192 6.14 -1.14 13.74
C VAL A 192 7.30 -0.15 13.59
N LEU A 193 8.17 -0.04 14.60
CA LEU A 193 9.15 1.05 14.68
C LEU A 193 10.43 0.78 13.89
N LEU A 194 10.86 -0.47 13.71
CA LEU A 194 12.04 -0.78 12.88
C LEU A 194 11.88 -0.29 11.42
N PRO A 195 10.74 -0.55 10.74
CA PRO A 195 10.50 0.03 9.42
C PRO A 195 10.42 1.56 9.38
N VAL A 196 9.97 2.20 10.47
CA VAL A 196 9.86 3.68 10.58
C VAL A 196 11.25 4.33 10.66
N LEU A 197 12.18 3.70 11.36
CA LEU A 197 13.57 4.15 11.49
C LEU A 197 14.38 3.93 10.20
N ASP A 198 14.11 2.82 9.50
CA ASP A 198 14.71 2.51 8.21
C ASP A 198 14.30 3.53 7.11
N ASP A 199 13.04 4.02 7.15
CA ASP A 199 12.43 4.95 6.17
C ASP A 199 12.71 4.52 4.71
N ALA A 200 12.76 3.20 4.48
CA ALA A 200 13.14 2.55 3.24
C ALA A 200 12.45 1.19 3.08
N LYS A 201 11.11 1.13 3.02
CA LYS A 201 10.42 -0.15 2.78
C LYS A 201 10.78 -0.73 1.40
N HIS A 202 11.19 -2.00 1.39
CA HIS A 202 11.63 -2.71 0.19
C HIS A 202 10.52 -3.48 -0.54
N TYR A 203 9.29 -3.40 -0.05
CA TYR A 203 8.08 -4.00 -0.65
C TYR A 203 6.98 -2.96 -0.83
N TRP A 204 6.00 -3.26 -1.69
CA TRP A 204 4.90 -2.35 -1.98
C TRP A 204 3.88 -2.36 -0.85
N VAL A 205 3.56 -1.18 -0.30
CA VAL A 205 2.55 -0.99 0.75
C VAL A 205 1.15 -0.91 0.12
N SER A 206 0.26 -1.84 0.49
CA SER A 206 -1.18 -1.84 0.11
C SER A 206 -2.06 -1.39 1.28
N SER A 207 -3.37 -1.29 1.05
CA SER A 207 -4.36 -1.04 2.10
C SER A 207 -4.33 -2.08 3.24
N ASP A 208 -3.92 -3.33 2.97
CA ASP A 208 -3.73 -4.35 4.01
C ASP A 208 -2.64 -3.98 5.04
N GLU A 209 -1.70 -3.09 4.69
CA GLU A 209 -0.70 -2.58 5.61
C GLU A 209 -1.30 -1.61 6.64
N VAL A 210 -2.41 -0.94 6.31
CA VAL A 210 -3.17 -0.13 7.28
C VAL A 210 -3.74 -1.04 8.36
N ASP A 211 -4.44 -2.12 7.98
CA ASP A 211 -5.00 -3.07 8.96
C ASP A 211 -3.92 -3.77 9.79
N LYS A 212 -2.72 -3.99 9.22
CA LYS A 212 -1.57 -4.52 9.98
C LYS A 212 -1.02 -3.49 10.96
N LEU A 213 -0.90 -2.23 10.55
CA LEU A 213 -0.45 -1.14 11.42
C LEU A 213 -1.40 -0.97 12.60
N LEU A 214 -2.71 -0.93 12.35
CA LEU A 214 -3.72 -0.75 13.40
C LEU A 214 -3.69 -1.92 14.40
N ARG A 215 -3.65 -3.16 13.93
CA ARG A 215 -3.54 -4.33 14.82
C ARG A 215 -2.25 -4.38 15.62
N ALA A 216 -1.13 -3.96 15.03
CA ALA A 216 0.14 -3.92 15.75
C ALA A 216 0.26 -2.68 16.66
N GLY A 217 -0.46 -1.61 16.33
CA GLY A 217 -0.54 -0.35 17.05
C GLY A 217 -1.58 -0.32 18.17
N GLU A 218 -2.41 -1.36 18.27
CA GLU A 218 -3.48 -1.47 19.27
C GLU A 218 -2.93 -1.30 20.70
N GLY A 219 -3.60 -0.42 21.46
CA GLY A 219 -3.26 -0.09 22.85
C GLY A 219 -2.10 0.89 23.05
N TRP A 220 -1.47 1.41 21.98
CA TRP A 220 -0.34 2.37 22.15
C TRP A 220 -0.20 3.42 21.04
N LEU A 221 -0.50 3.08 19.79
CA LEU A 221 -0.33 3.98 18.65
C LEU A 221 -1.32 5.16 18.65
N PRO A 222 -2.58 5.02 19.10
CA PRO A 222 -3.51 6.15 19.28
C PRO A 222 -2.92 7.30 20.10
N ASP A 223 -2.21 6.98 21.20
CA ASP A 223 -1.71 7.96 22.17
C ASP A 223 -0.24 8.32 22.00
N HIS A 224 0.45 7.70 21.04
CA HIS A 224 1.86 7.95 20.83
C HIS A 224 2.11 9.40 20.32
N PRO A 225 3.02 10.19 20.93
CA PRO A 225 3.25 11.58 20.53
C PRO A 225 3.70 11.70 19.06
N GLU A 226 4.51 10.75 18.60
CA GLU A 226 4.97 10.64 17.21
C GLU A 226 4.02 9.87 16.27
N GLN A 227 2.74 9.65 16.63
CA GLN A 227 1.79 8.86 15.84
C GLN A 227 1.76 9.26 14.36
N LYS A 228 1.68 10.56 14.05
CA LYS A 228 1.66 11.07 12.68
C LYS A 228 2.90 10.66 11.89
N LEU A 229 4.07 10.74 12.53
CA LEU A 229 5.35 10.36 11.92
C LEU A 229 5.43 8.85 11.71
N ILE A 230 5.03 8.07 12.72
CA ILE A 230 5.00 6.60 12.69
C ILE A 230 4.10 6.13 11.55
N THR A 231 2.85 6.57 11.51
CA THR A 231 1.87 6.19 10.48
C THR A 231 2.35 6.57 9.09
N SER A 232 2.86 7.80 8.93
CA SER A 232 3.38 8.29 7.65
C SER A 232 4.55 7.44 7.14
N ARG A 233 5.60 7.24 7.95
CA ARG A 233 6.78 6.46 7.53
C ARG A 233 6.47 4.98 7.36
N TYR A 234 5.67 4.39 8.25
CA TYR A 234 5.25 3.00 8.15
C TYR A 234 4.51 2.75 6.82
N LEU A 235 3.67 3.68 6.39
CA LEU A 235 2.94 3.56 5.12
C LEU A 235 3.71 4.11 3.92
N SER A 236 5.04 4.26 4.03
CA SER A 236 5.93 4.77 2.97
C SER A 236 5.48 6.13 2.43
N ARG A 237 4.97 6.98 3.33
CA ARG A 237 4.47 8.34 3.06
C ARG A 237 3.34 8.36 2.02
N ARG A 238 2.60 7.27 1.87
CA ARG A 238 1.42 7.19 1.00
C ARG A 238 0.26 7.90 1.65
N TRP A 239 0.06 9.14 1.24
CA TRP A 239 -0.92 10.05 1.84
C TRP A 239 -2.32 9.44 2.00
N SER A 240 -2.84 8.72 1.00
CA SER A 240 -4.17 8.09 1.09
C SER A 240 -4.27 7.04 2.20
N LEU A 241 -3.23 6.22 2.37
CA LEU A 241 -3.19 5.20 3.42
C LEU A 241 -2.92 5.82 4.79
N THR A 242 -2.05 6.83 4.83
CA THR A 242 -1.78 7.58 6.07
C THR A 242 -3.04 8.24 6.58
N ARG A 243 -3.83 8.88 5.69
CA ARG A 243 -5.10 9.50 6.07
C ARG A 243 -6.11 8.48 6.59
N GLU A 244 -6.30 7.36 5.86
CA GLU A 244 -7.18 6.27 6.30
C GLU A 244 -6.79 5.72 7.68
N ALA A 245 -5.49 5.50 7.92
CA ALA A 245 -4.99 5.03 9.19
C ALA A 245 -5.22 6.06 10.32
N MET A 246 -4.96 7.35 10.06
CA MET A 246 -5.16 8.42 11.04
C MET A 246 -6.63 8.60 11.42
N GLU A 247 -7.55 8.59 10.46
CA GLU A 247 -9.00 8.65 10.71
C GLU A 247 -9.44 7.50 11.62
N ARG A 248 -8.95 6.28 11.37
CA ARG A 248 -9.27 5.12 12.22
C ARG A 248 -8.65 5.18 13.61
N LEU A 249 -7.42 5.67 13.74
CA LEU A 249 -6.77 5.83 15.05
C LEU A 249 -7.47 6.90 15.89
N GLU A 250 -7.97 7.97 15.27
CA GLU A 250 -8.75 8.99 15.93
C GLU A 250 -10.09 8.44 16.46
N LEU A 251 -10.77 7.59 15.68
CA LEU A 251 -11.97 6.89 16.14
C LEU A 251 -11.71 6.01 17.37
N VAL A 252 -10.60 5.27 17.39
CA VAL A 252 -10.21 4.45 18.55
C VAL A 252 -9.95 5.32 19.77
N ARG A 253 -9.18 6.40 19.62
CA ARG A 253 -8.86 7.33 20.71
C ARG A 253 -10.11 8.00 21.30
N LEU A 254 -11.10 8.34 20.45
CA LEU A 254 -12.36 8.91 20.89
C LEU A 254 -13.22 7.86 21.62
N ALA A 255 -13.27 6.63 21.11
CA ALA A 255 -14.00 5.54 21.78
C ALA A 255 -13.43 5.19 23.16
N GLU A 256 -12.10 5.23 23.32
CA GLU A 256 -11.43 5.01 24.61
C GLU A 256 -11.61 6.18 25.60
N ALA A 257 -11.96 7.39 25.11
CA ALA A 257 -12.18 8.56 25.95
C ALA A 257 -13.62 8.66 26.52
N ASP A 258 -14.60 7.98 25.92
CA ASP A 258 -16.03 8.08 26.25
C ASP A 258 -16.56 6.94 27.15
N ASP A 259 -15.68 6.06 27.66
CA ASP A 259 -15.91 4.99 28.65
C ASP A 259 -17.38 4.53 28.78
N THR A 260 -17.90 3.86 27.74
CA THR A 260 -19.14 3.08 27.80
C THR A 260 -18.85 1.67 27.28
N GLU A 261 -19.15 0.68 28.11
CA GLU A 261 -18.77 -0.74 27.97
C GLU A 261 -19.11 -1.32 26.58
N VAL A 262 -18.12 -1.97 25.97
CA VAL A 262 -18.22 -2.69 24.70
C VAL A 262 -18.48 -4.16 24.99
N GLU A 263 -19.74 -4.58 24.92
CA GLU A 263 -20.08 -5.97 24.61
C GLU A 263 -21.04 -6.06 23.41
N GLU A 264 -20.56 -6.80 22.42
CA GLU A 264 -21.24 -7.46 21.30
C GLU A 264 -21.80 -6.65 20.12
N ILE A 265 -21.07 -6.81 19.01
CA ILE A 265 -21.51 -6.85 17.61
C ILE A 265 -22.83 -7.63 17.48
N ASP A 266 -23.93 -7.02 17.01
CA ASP A 266 -24.54 -7.36 15.70
C ASP A 266 -25.67 -6.37 15.34
N ASN A 267 -25.84 -6.22 14.03
CA ASN A 267 -26.78 -5.36 13.33
C ASN A 267 -28.25 -5.55 13.75
N ALA A 268 -28.97 -4.47 14.06
CA ALA A 268 -30.24 -4.11 13.41
C ALA A 268 -30.82 -2.80 13.99
N VAL A 269 -31.40 -1.98 13.07
CA VAL A 269 -32.45 -0.95 13.22
C VAL A 269 -32.10 0.33 14.01
N ASP A 270 -32.42 1.55 13.57
CA ASP A 270 -33.44 2.02 12.63
C ASP A 270 -32.94 3.26 11.86
N GLU A 271 -33.31 3.32 10.58
CA GLU A 271 -33.38 4.56 9.81
C GLU A 271 -34.44 5.48 10.45
N GLU A 272 -34.06 6.73 10.72
CA GLU A 272 -34.91 7.95 10.81
C GLU A 272 -34.40 8.88 11.93
N THR A 273 -33.35 9.65 11.63
CA THR A 273 -33.37 11.14 11.61
C THR A 273 -31.95 11.66 11.30
N ASP A 274 -31.74 11.98 10.03
CA ASP A 274 -31.04 13.15 9.45
C ASP A 274 -30.45 14.16 10.47
N THR A 275 -29.24 14.72 10.35
CA THR A 275 -28.51 15.20 9.16
C THR A 275 -27.01 15.38 9.48
N GLU A 276 -26.13 14.73 8.72
CA GLU A 276 -24.88 15.32 8.17
C GLU A 276 -24.29 14.26 7.23
N GLU A 277 -24.69 14.33 5.95
CA GLU A 277 -24.28 13.41 4.88
C GLU A 277 -22.75 13.37 4.75
N LYS A 278 -22.12 12.25 5.10
CA LYS A 278 -20.73 12.00 4.68
C LYS A 278 -20.68 11.95 3.16
N PRO A 279 -19.91 12.82 2.48
CA PRO A 279 -19.93 12.89 1.03
C PRO A 279 -19.45 11.57 0.41
N VAL A 280 -20.20 11.06 -0.58
CA VAL A 280 -19.86 9.85 -1.33
C VAL A 280 -18.44 9.97 -1.88
N PRO A 281 -17.54 8.97 -1.70
CA PRO A 281 -16.16 9.08 -2.17
C PRO A 281 -16.08 9.35 -3.68
N LEU A 282 -15.17 10.23 -4.11
CA LEU A 282 -15.04 10.64 -5.52
C LEU A 282 -14.84 9.46 -6.49
N ALA A 283 -14.13 8.41 -6.06
CA ALA A 283 -13.95 7.20 -6.87
C ALA A 283 -15.26 6.42 -7.10
N VAL A 284 -16.21 6.51 -6.15
CA VAL A 284 -17.55 5.95 -6.29
C VAL A 284 -18.35 6.82 -7.26
N GLN A 285 -18.38 8.14 -7.05
CA GLN A 285 -19.07 9.07 -7.95
C GLN A 285 -18.60 8.94 -9.41
N ARG A 286 -17.28 8.80 -9.62
CA ARG A 286 -16.70 8.55 -10.94
C ARG A 286 -17.17 7.25 -11.56
N ARG A 287 -17.15 6.17 -10.80
CA ARG A 287 -17.60 4.87 -11.29
C ARG A 287 -19.09 4.89 -11.65
N ASP A 288 -19.90 5.58 -10.85
CA ASP A 288 -21.34 5.71 -11.10
C ASP A 288 -21.61 6.57 -12.35
N ALA A 289 -20.84 7.65 -12.55
CA ALA A 289 -20.90 8.45 -13.77
C ALA A 289 -20.52 7.64 -15.03
N ILE A 290 -19.47 6.82 -14.95
CA ILE A 290 -19.07 5.91 -16.03
C ILE A 290 -20.19 4.89 -16.32
N LEU A 291 -20.77 4.27 -15.29
CA LEU A 291 -21.86 3.31 -15.45
C LEU A 291 -23.09 3.95 -16.10
N ALA A 292 -23.47 5.16 -15.66
CA ALA A 292 -24.57 5.92 -16.25
C ALA A 292 -24.33 6.24 -17.73
N ALA A 293 -23.12 6.68 -18.09
CA ALA A 293 -22.75 6.95 -19.48
C ALA A 293 -22.75 5.68 -20.34
N LEU A 294 -22.25 4.56 -19.81
CA LEU A 294 -22.30 3.26 -20.50
C LEU A 294 -23.75 2.80 -20.72
N HIS A 295 -24.64 2.98 -19.74
CA HIS A 295 -26.07 2.68 -19.89
C HIS A 295 -26.73 3.55 -20.94
N ALA A 296 -26.48 4.87 -20.93
CA ALA A 296 -27.02 5.80 -21.92
C ALA A 296 -26.56 5.45 -23.35
N SER A 297 -25.32 4.96 -23.51
CA SER A 297 -24.79 4.52 -24.80
C SER A 297 -25.36 3.17 -25.29
N GLY A 298 -26.08 2.43 -24.43
CA GLY A 298 -26.59 1.09 -24.74
C GLY A 298 -25.48 0.05 -25.02
N ALA A 299 -24.32 0.18 -24.38
CA ALA A 299 -23.19 -0.72 -24.58
C ALA A 299 -23.41 -2.09 -23.91
N GLY A 300 -23.20 -3.18 -24.65
CA GLY A 300 -23.23 -4.55 -24.12
C GLY A 300 -21.83 -5.15 -23.98
N ARG A 301 -20.93 -4.85 -24.93
CA ARG A 301 -19.54 -5.32 -24.96
C ARG A 301 -18.60 -4.17 -24.61
N VAL A 302 -17.94 -4.25 -23.46
CA VAL A 302 -17.18 -3.12 -22.88
C VAL A 302 -15.71 -3.48 -22.65
N LEU A 303 -14.83 -2.57 -23.06
CA LEU A 303 -13.40 -2.60 -22.72
C LEU A 303 -13.14 -1.68 -21.52
N ASP A 304 -12.44 -2.21 -20.52
CA ASP A 304 -11.83 -1.43 -19.43
C ASP A 304 -10.32 -1.36 -19.69
N LEU A 305 -9.87 -0.26 -20.31
CA LEU A 305 -8.51 -0.07 -20.80
C LEU A 305 -7.68 0.65 -19.74
N GLY A 306 -6.77 -0.05 -19.08
CA GLY A 306 -6.14 0.39 -17.83
C GLY A 306 -6.94 -0.06 -16.60
N CYS A 307 -7.47 -1.29 -16.62
CA CYS A 307 -8.42 -1.77 -15.61
C CYS A 307 -7.87 -1.85 -14.17
N GLY A 308 -6.55 -1.76 -14.01
CA GLY A 308 -5.87 -1.85 -12.72
C GLY A 308 -6.25 -3.12 -11.98
N GLN A 309 -6.75 -2.96 -10.76
CA GLN A 309 -7.18 -4.06 -9.90
C GLN A 309 -8.64 -4.50 -10.16
N GLY A 310 -9.25 -4.11 -11.28
CA GLY A 310 -10.56 -4.60 -11.73
C GLY A 310 -11.76 -4.03 -10.98
N GLN A 311 -11.69 -2.81 -10.43
CA GLN A 311 -12.83 -2.20 -9.71
C GLN A 311 -14.03 -1.92 -10.63
N LEU A 312 -13.77 -1.37 -11.82
CA LEU A 312 -14.84 -1.11 -12.80
C LEU A 312 -15.36 -2.43 -13.37
N VAL A 313 -14.50 -3.37 -13.76
CA VAL A 313 -14.89 -4.74 -14.15
C VAL A 313 -15.83 -5.39 -13.12
N GLN A 314 -15.52 -5.27 -11.83
CA GLN A 314 -16.36 -5.82 -10.77
C GLN A 314 -17.75 -5.18 -10.71
N ALA A 315 -17.85 -3.87 -10.97
CA ALA A 315 -19.13 -3.18 -10.99
C ALA A 315 -19.95 -3.52 -12.25
N LEU A 316 -19.30 -3.58 -13.41
CA LEU A 316 -19.93 -4.00 -14.68
C LEU A 316 -20.50 -5.42 -14.58
N LEU A 317 -19.78 -6.32 -13.92
CA LEU A 317 -20.22 -7.72 -13.73
C LEU A 317 -21.57 -7.87 -13.03
N LYS A 318 -21.90 -6.94 -12.12
CA LYS A 318 -23.15 -6.96 -11.35
C LYS A 318 -24.38 -6.70 -12.24
N ASP A 319 -24.19 -6.05 -13.38
CA ASP A 319 -25.26 -5.70 -14.29
C ASP A 319 -25.26 -6.64 -15.49
N THR A 320 -26.38 -7.35 -15.70
CA THR A 320 -26.51 -8.37 -16.75
C THR A 320 -26.57 -7.80 -18.16
N ARG A 321 -26.76 -6.49 -18.33
CA ARG A 321 -26.73 -5.81 -19.63
C ARG A 321 -25.35 -5.87 -20.29
N PHE A 322 -24.28 -5.93 -19.50
CA PHE A 322 -22.92 -6.09 -20.01
C PHE A 322 -22.64 -7.56 -20.33
N THR A 323 -22.77 -7.94 -21.58
CA THR A 323 -22.66 -9.33 -22.05
C THR A 323 -21.22 -9.80 -22.21
N GLU A 324 -20.29 -8.87 -22.44
CA GLU A 324 -18.85 -9.15 -22.51
C GLU A 324 -18.05 -7.98 -21.93
N ILE A 325 -17.14 -8.27 -21.01
CA ILE A 325 -16.32 -7.28 -20.30
C ILE A 325 -14.87 -7.72 -20.41
N VAL A 326 -14.02 -6.87 -20.97
CA VAL A 326 -12.59 -7.15 -21.08
C VAL A 326 -11.78 -6.10 -20.35
N GLY A 327 -11.06 -6.52 -19.32
CA GLY A 327 -10.08 -5.69 -18.62
C GLY A 327 -8.70 -5.84 -19.22
N VAL A 328 -8.08 -4.72 -19.61
CA VAL A 328 -6.71 -4.70 -20.15
C VAL A 328 -5.83 -3.85 -19.24
N ASP A 329 -4.66 -4.37 -18.86
CA ASP A 329 -3.67 -3.60 -18.11
C ASP A 329 -2.25 -4.00 -18.50
N VAL A 330 -1.31 -3.06 -18.43
CA VAL A 330 0.12 -3.34 -18.71
C VAL A 330 0.76 -4.15 -17.58
N SER A 331 0.21 -4.05 -16.37
CA SER A 331 0.68 -4.68 -15.15
C SER A 331 0.03 -6.05 -14.93
N MET A 332 0.79 -7.11 -15.19
CA MET A 332 0.40 -8.49 -14.81
C MET A 332 0.04 -8.62 -13.32
N ARG A 333 0.69 -7.83 -12.46
CA ARG A 333 0.39 -7.81 -11.04
C ARG A 333 -1.02 -7.29 -10.78
N ALA A 334 -1.42 -6.20 -11.45
CA ALA A 334 -2.74 -5.62 -11.30
C ALA A 334 -3.83 -6.60 -11.78
N LEU A 335 -3.61 -7.26 -12.93
CA LEU A 335 -4.49 -8.31 -13.44
C LEU A 335 -4.59 -9.53 -12.52
N THR A 336 -3.50 -9.93 -11.87
CA THR A 336 -3.52 -11.02 -10.88
C THR A 336 -4.38 -10.65 -9.67
N ILE A 337 -4.29 -9.39 -9.21
CA ILE A 337 -5.13 -8.87 -8.11
C ILE A 337 -6.59 -8.79 -8.57
N ALA A 338 -6.85 -8.30 -9.78
CA ALA A 338 -8.18 -8.23 -10.38
C ALA A 338 -8.82 -9.64 -10.43
N SER A 339 -8.12 -10.64 -10.96
CA SER A 339 -8.61 -12.03 -11.00
C SER A 339 -9.04 -12.54 -9.62
N ARG A 340 -8.20 -12.32 -8.59
CA ARG A 340 -8.49 -12.73 -7.20
C ARG A 340 -9.69 -11.97 -6.62
N ARG A 341 -9.77 -10.65 -6.86
CA ARG A 341 -10.87 -9.80 -6.39
C ARG A 341 -12.20 -10.22 -7.01
N LEU A 342 -12.18 -10.49 -8.32
CA LEU A 342 -13.34 -10.98 -9.07
C LEU A 342 -13.71 -12.41 -8.70
N LYS A 343 -12.79 -13.17 -8.07
CA LYS A 343 -12.94 -14.58 -7.73
C LYS A 343 -13.21 -15.43 -8.97
N LEU A 344 -12.51 -15.17 -10.08
CA LEU A 344 -12.75 -15.86 -11.37
C LEU A 344 -12.73 -17.39 -11.23
N ASP A 345 -11.82 -17.95 -10.42
CA ASP A 345 -11.71 -19.40 -10.18
C ASP A 345 -12.91 -20.02 -9.45
N ARG A 346 -13.74 -19.20 -8.80
CA ARG A 346 -14.94 -19.63 -8.04
C ARG A 346 -16.22 -19.09 -8.65
N MET A 347 -16.13 -18.39 -9.78
CA MET A 347 -17.25 -17.75 -10.44
C MET A 347 -18.03 -18.79 -11.23
N GLY A 348 -19.38 -18.75 -11.16
CA GLY A 348 -20.21 -19.65 -11.96
C GLY A 348 -19.98 -19.43 -13.46
N GLU A 349 -20.07 -20.49 -14.26
CA GLU A 349 -19.71 -20.49 -15.69
C GLU A 349 -20.35 -19.33 -16.48
N ARG A 350 -21.62 -19.02 -16.22
CA ARG A 350 -22.37 -17.94 -16.90
C ARG A 350 -21.83 -16.54 -16.60
N GLN A 351 -21.26 -16.31 -15.42
CA GLN A 351 -20.62 -15.03 -15.09
C GLN A 351 -19.17 -15.03 -15.57
N ALA A 352 -18.46 -16.15 -15.44
CA ALA A 352 -17.08 -16.29 -15.89
C ALA A 352 -16.93 -16.08 -17.40
N SER A 353 -17.89 -16.59 -18.20
CA SER A 353 -17.89 -16.43 -19.65
C SER A 353 -18.04 -14.98 -20.12
N ARG A 354 -18.51 -14.07 -19.26
CA ARG A 354 -18.69 -12.65 -19.57
C ARG A 354 -17.41 -11.83 -19.35
N VAL A 355 -16.37 -12.38 -18.72
CA VAL A 355 -15.18 -11.59 -18.31
C VAL A 355 -13.89 -12.20 -18.79
N GLN A 356 -13.05 -11.35 -19.38
CA GLN A 356 -11.68 -11.71 -19.74
C GLN A 356 -10.71 -10.63 -19.25
N LEU A 357 -9.52 -11.05 -18.83
CA LEU A 357 -8.46 -10.15 -18.39
C LEU A 357 -7.22 -10.40 -19.24
N PHE A 358 -6.66 -9.35 -19.83
CA PHE A 358 -5.50 -9.44 -20.71
C PHE A 358 -4.41 -8.47 -20.33
N GLN A 359 -3.16 -8.94 -20.47
CA GLN A 359 -2.03 -8.04 -20.48
C GLN A 359 -1.95 -7.34 -21.83
N GLY A 360 -1.90 -6.01 -21.80
CA GLY A 360 -1.77 -5.19 -22.99
C GLY A 360 -1.25 -3.81 -22.67
N SER A 361 -0.64 -3.14 -23.65
CA SER A 361 -0.26 -1.74 -23.53
C SER A 361 -1.04 -0.92 -24.54
N LEU A 362 -1.64 0.17 -24.07
CA LEU A 362 -2.45 1.07 -24.88
C LEU A 362 -1.62 1.90 -25.87
N ALA A 363 -0.29 1.77 -25.86
CA ALA A 363 0.59 2.40 -26.85
C ALA A 363 0.76 1.56 -28.13
N TYR A 364 0.15 0.38 -28.21
CA TYR A 364 0.21 -0.51 -29.37
C TYR A 364 -1.19 -0.87 -29.85
N THR A 365 -1.34 -1.10 -31.15
CA THR A 365 -2.59 -1.60 -31.72
C THR A 365 -2.77 -3.08 -31.37
N ASP A 366 -3.98 -3.44 -30.96
CA ASP A 366 -4.35 -4.82 -30.67
C ASP A 366 -5.69 -5.13 -31.36
N ASN A 367 -5.65 -6.08 -32.31
CA ASN A 367 -6.84 -6.47 -33.07
C ASN A 367 -7.92 -7.12 -32.19
N ARG A 368 -7.58 -7.63 -31.01
CA ARG A 368 -8.55 -8.21 -30.06
C ARG A 368 -9.48 -7.16 -29.46
N LEU A 369 -9.13 -5.87 -29.55
CA LEU A 369 -9.93 -4.75 -29.02
C LEU A 369 -10.95 -4.19 -30.02
N LYS A 370 -11.03 -4.76 -31.23
CA LYS A 370 -11.99 -4.32 -32.26
C LYS A 370 -13.39 -4.89 -32.02
N GLY A 371 -14.41 -4.13 -32.41
CA GLY A 371 -15.80 -4.58 -32.41
C GLY A 371 -16.50 -4.54 -31.05
N TYR A 372 -15.94 -3.82 -30.08
CA TYR A 372 -16.58 -3.53 -28.80
C TYR A 372 -17.47 -2.28 -28.92
N ASP A 373 -18.56 -2.26 -28.14
CA ASP A 373 -19.51 -1.15 -28.16
C ASP A 373 -18.92 0.08 -27.47
N ALA A 374 -18.22 -0.13 -26.36
CA ALA A 374 -17.61 0.93 -25.59
C ALA A 374 -16.20 0.58 -25.09
N ALA A 375 -15.36 1.61 -24.92
CA ALA A 375 -14.11 1.53 -24.17
C ALA A 375 -14.05 2.60 -23.09
N VAL A 376 -13.50 2.26 -21.93
CA VAL A 376 -13.32 3.17 -20.79
C VAL A 376 -11.83 3.30 -20.49
N LEU A 377 -11.37 4.54 -20.38
CA LEU A 377 -10.06 4.93 -19.86
C LEU A 377 -10.30 5.75 -18.59
N SER A 378 -10.44 5.06 -17.45
CA SER A 378 -10.69 5.73 -16.18
C SER A 378 -9.40 5.97 -15.42
N GLU A 379 -8.96 7.24 -15.38
CA GLU A 379 -7.69 7.65 -14.75
C GLU A 379 -6.47 6.91 -15.35
N VAL A 380 -6.27 7.10 -16.65
CA VAL A 380 -5.25 6.37 -17.42
C VAL A 380 -4.32 7.30 -18.16
N ILE A 381 -4.88 8.35 -18.77
CA ILE A 381 -4.12 9.23 -19.66
C ILE A 381 -3.04 9.99 -18.91
N GLU A 382 -3.31 10.40 -17.67
CA GLU A 382 -2.42 11.13 -16.76
C GLU A 382 -1.20 10.31 -16.33
N HIS A 383 -1.25 8.99 -16.43
CA HIS A 383 -0.14 8.10 -16.11
C HIS A 383 0.78 7.84 -17.32
N LEU A 384 0.42 8.35 -18.51
CA LEU A 384 1.23 8.22 -19.72
C LEU A 384 2.18 9.40 -19.88
N ASP A 385 3.38 9.11 -20.39
CA ASP A 385 4.26 10.18 -20.85
C ASP A 385 3.59 10.87 -22.05
N LEU A 386 3.50 12.21 -22.05
CA LEU A 386 2.86 12.99 -23.12
C LEU A 386 3.28 12.58 -24.55
N PRO A 387 4.56 12.24 -24.84
CA PRO A 387 4.96 11.76 -26.17
C PRO A 387 4.30 10.44 -26.61
N ARG A 388 3.74 9.65 -25.69
CA ARG A 388 3.05 8.39 -25.98
C ARG A 388 1.55 8.56 -26.18
N LEU A 389 1.00 9.72 -25.82
CA LEU A 389 -0.42 9.97 -25.93
C LEU A 389 -0.95 9.84 -27.38
N PRO A 390 -0.25 10.34 -28.43
CA PRO A 390 -0.69 10.12 -29.82
C PRO A 390 -0.78 8.65 -30.22
N ALA A 391 0.05 7.78 -29.63
CA ALA A 391 -0.01 6.35 -29.88
C ALA A 391 -1.26 5.73 -29.23
N LEU A 392 -1.64 6.17 -28.03
CA LEU A 392 -2.90 5.78 -27.39
C LEU A 392 -4.11 6.28 -28.19
N GLU A 393 -4.09 7.55 -28.63
CA GLU A 393 -5.15 8.13 -29.47
C GLU A 393 -5.40 7.24 -30.69
N TYR A 394 -4.33 6.89 -31.41
CA TYR A 394 -4.45 6.02 -32.58
C TYR A 394 -4.90 4.59 -32.23
N ALA A 395 -4.35 4.00 -31.17
CA ALA A 395 -4.68 2.62 -30.77
C ALA A 395 -6.16 2.49 -30.38
N VAL A 396 -6.70 3.44 -29.61
CA VAL A 396 -8.07 3.42 -29.12
C VAL A 396 -9.06 3.97 -30.15
N PHE A 397 -8.88 5.20 -30.61
CA PHE A 397 -9.86 5.90 -31.46
C PHE A 397 -9.70 5.56 -32.94
N GLY A 398 -8.49 5.24 -33.40
CA GLY A 398 -8.21 4.88 -34.79
C GLY A 398 -8.39 3.38 -35.07
N SER A 399 -7.76 2.52 -34.27
CA SER A 399 -7.67 1.09 -34.53
C SER A 399 -8.76 0.27 -33.85
N ALA A 400 -8.92 0.38 -32.52
CA ALA A 400 -9.98 -0.34 -31.80
C ALA A 400 -11.37 0.20 -32.16
N ARG A 401 -11.48 1.53 -32.23
CA ARG A 401 -12.60 2.32 -32.76
C ARG A 401 -13.98 1.85 -32.27
N PRO A 402 -14.19 1.78 -30.94
CA PRO A 402 -15.52 1.45 -30.39
C PRO A 402 -16.51 2.58 -30.68
N ARG A 403 -17.82 2.27 -30.61
CA ARG A 403 -18.87 3.29 -30.83
C ARG A 403 -18.81 4.39 -29.78
N THR A 404 -18.50 4.04 -28.54
CA THR A 404 -18.37 4.99 -27.42
C THR A 404 -16.99 4.87 -26.77
N VAL A 405 -16.34 5.99 -26.45
CA VAL A 405 -15.14 6.01 -25.61
C VAL A 405 -15.39 6.94 -24.43
N LEU A 406 -15.16 6.47 -23.21
CA LEU A 406 -15.23 7.29 -22.00
C LEU A 406 -13.81 7.51 -21.50
N VAL A 407 -13.44 8.77 -21.25
CA VAL A 407 -12.14 9.13 -20.68
C VAL A 407 -12.37 9.95 -19.43
N THR A 408 -11.78 9.54 -18.31
CA THR A 408 -11.72 10.35 -17.09
C THR A 408 -10.29 10.75 -16.76
N THR A 409 -10.12 11.96 -16.25
CA THR A 409 -8.84 12.46 -15.75
C THR A 409 -9.07 13.46 -14.61
N PRO A 410 -8.13 13.62 -13.68
CA PRO A 410 -8.15 14.68 -12.69
C PRO A 410 -8.21 16.08 -13.32
N ASN A 411 -8.78 17.02 -12.58
CA ASN A 411 -8.77 18.45 -12.90
C ASN A 411 -7.74 19.20 -12.03
N VAL A 412 -6.62 19.64 -12.59
CA VAL A 412 -5.58 20.33 -11.80
C VAL A 412 -6.11 21.63 -11.17
N GLU A 413 -7.10 22.30 -11.78
CA GLU A 413 -7.66 23.55 -11.25
C GLU A 413 -8.29 23.35 -9.87
N TYR A 414 -8.90 22.18 -9.63
CA TYR A 414 -9.53 21.86 -8.35
C TYR A 414 -8.50 21.58 -7.24
N ASN A 415 -7.21 21.47 -7.55
CA ASN A 415 -6.20 21.12 -6.55
C ASN A 415 -6.15 22.12 -5.39
N VAL A 416 -6.52 23.38 -5.64
CA VAL A 416 -6.59 24.45 -4.63
C VAL A 416 -7.71 24.23 -3.59
N ARG A 417 -8.72 23.41 -3.90
CA ARG A 417 -9.83 23.08 -2.99
C ARG A 417 -9.52 21.91 -2.07
N TRP A 418 -8.43 21.20 -2.33
CA TRP A 418 -7.90 20.23 -1.38
C TRP A 418 -7.04 20.97 -0.36
N GLU A 419 -7.52 21.07 0.89
CA GLU A 419 -6.83 21.74 2.01
C GLU A 419 -5.40 21.22 2.29
N THR A 420 -5.02 20.10 1.68
CA THR A 420 -3.76 19.37 1.90
C THR A 420 -2.80 19.39 0.70
N LEU A 421 -3.11 20.14 -0.37
CA LEU A 421 -2.28 20.27 -1.57
C LEU A 421 -1.68 21.69 -1.69
N PRO A 422 -0.34 21.87 -1.66
CA PRO A 422 0.29 23.13 -2.03
C PRO A 422 -0.04 23.46 -3.49
N ALA A 423 -0.46 24.70 -3.77
CA ALA A 423 -0.79 25.15 -5.12
C ALA A 423 0.31 24.77 -6.14
N GLY A 424 -0.08 24.10 -7.23
CA GLY A 424 0.83 23.72 -8.33
C GLY A 424 1.39 22.29 -8.31
N HIS A 425 0.97 21.42 -7.39
CA HIS A 425 1.38 20.00 -7.37
C HIS A 425 0.25 19.07 -7.85
N SER A 426 0.62 18.00 -8.55
CA SER A 426 -0.32 16.92 -8.94
C SER A 426 -0.85 16.18 -7.72
N ARG A 427 -2.13 15.78 -7.76
CA ARG A 427 -2.84 15.03 -6.72
C ARG A 427 -2.23 13.68 -6.39
N HIS A 428 -1.57 13.04 -7.37
CA HIS A 428 -0.85 11.79 -7.17
C HIS A 428 0.54 11.84 -7.79
N GLY A 429 1.55 11.34 -7.06
CA GLY A 429 2.96 11.40 -7.46
C GLY A 429 3.36 10.47 -8.62
N ASP A 430 2.42 9.68 -9.14
CA ASP A 430 2.56 8.85 -10.34
C ASP A 430 1.87 9.46 -11.57
N HIS A 431 1.29 10.65 -11.45
CA HIS A 431 0.82 11.43 -12.59
C HIS A 431 2.03 12.03 -13.32
N ARG A 432 2.05 11.87 -14.65
CA ARG A 432 3.02 12.51 -15.54
C ARG A 432 2.60 13.94 -15.89
N PHE A 433 1.30 14.20 -15.85
CA PHE A 433 0.68 15.52 -16.02
C PHE A 433 -0.70 15.52 -15.36
N GLU A 434 -1.23 16.71 -15.06
CA GLU A 434 -2.65 16.91 -14.77
C GLU A 434 -3.13 18.11 -15.57
N TRP A 435 -4.22 17.92 -16.31
CA TRP A 435 -4.75 18.97 -17.17
C TRP A 435 -5.79 19.84 -16.48
N THR A 436 -5.81 21.09 -16.87
CA THR A 436 -6.94 22.00 -16.69
C THR A 436 -8.14 21.54 -17.52
N ARG A 437 -9.32 22.12 -17.26
CA ARG A 437 -10.52 21.93 -18.08
C ARG A 437 -10.32 22.36 -19.51
N GLU A 438 -9.57 23.44 -19.75
CA GLU A 438 -9.30 23.93 -21.09
C GLU A 438 -8.38 22.98 -21.87
N GLU A 439 -7.30 22.51 -21.26
CA GLU A 439 -6.37 21.55 -21.87
C GLU A 439 -7.07 20.23 -22.21
N PHE A 440 -7.83 19.66 -21.27
CA PHE A 440 -8.55 18.41 -21.48
C PHE A 440 -9.62 18.56 -22.58
N ARG A 441 -10.39 19.65 -22.58
CA ARG A 441 -11.40 19.91 -23.63
C ARG A 441 -10.77 20.11 -25.00
N THR A 442 -9.64 20.80 -25.08
CA THR A 442 -8.91 21.05 -26.33
C THR A 442 -8.36 19.75 -26.89
N TRP A 443 -7.70 18.94 -26.05
CA TRP A 443 -7.23 17.62 -26.44
C TRP A 443 -8.39 16.73 -26.93
N ALA A 444 -9.45 16.63 -26.15
CA ALA A 444 -10.59 15.77 -26.48
C ALA A 444 -11.26 16.18 -27.80
N ARG A 445 -11.48 17.47 -28.05
CA ARG A 445 -12.03 17.95 -29.34
C ARG A 445 -11.11 17.63 -30.52
N THR A 446 -9.79 17.78 -30.33
CA THR A 446 -8.80 17.48 -31.37
C THR A 446 -8.79 15.99 -31.73
N VAL A 447 -8.86 15.11 -30.72
CA VAL A 447 -8.97 13.66 -30.92
C VAL A 447 -10.28 13.31 -31.61
N ALA A 448 -11.38 13.92 -31.17
CA ALA A 448 -12.71 13.69 -31.73
C ALA A 448 -12.76 14.05 -33.22
N GLU A 449 -12.29 15.24 -33.59
CA GLU A 449 -12.21 15.69 -34.98
C GLU A 449 -11.33 14.77 -35.83
N ARG A 450 -10.12 14.42 -35.34
CA ARG A 450 -9.16 13.58 -36.07
C ARG A 450 -9.70 12.18 -36.36
N HIS A 451 -10.49 11.61 -35.45
CA HIS A 451 -10.92 10.21 -35.51
C HIS A 451 -12.41 10.04 -35.86
N GLY A 452 -13.14 11.12 -36.09
CA GLY A 452 -14.56 11.09 -36.48
C GLY A 452 -15.51 10.79 -35.31
N TYR A 453 -15.23 11.33 -34.14
CA TYR A 453 -16.12 11.28 -32.97
C TYR A 453 -16.72 12.67 -32.72
N GLU A 454 -17.90 12.69 -32.10
CA GLU A 454 -18.40 13.82 -31.32
C GLU A 454 -17.98 13.63 -29.86
N VAL A 455 -17.85 14.72 -29.11
CA VAL A 455 -17.45 14.65 -27.69
C VAL A 455 -18.32 15.55 -26.82
N GLU A 456 -18.81 14.98 -25.73
CA GLU A 456 -19.54 15.67 -24.66
C GLU A 456 -18.74 15.61 -23.35
N PHE A 457 -18.89 16.63 -22.50
CA PHE A 457 -18.18 16.72 -21.23
C PHE A 457 -19.15 16.67 -20.06
N THR A 458 -18.85 15.83 -19.08
CA THR A 458 -19.68 15.67 -17.88
C THR A 458 -18.82 15.92 -16.64
N PRO A 459 -19.28 16.75 -15.69
CA PRO A 459 -18.59 16.93 -14.42
C PRO A 459 -18.74 15.68 -13.55
N VAL A 460 -17.68 15.33 -12.80
CA VAL A 460 -17.68 14.22 -11.86
C VAL A 460 -17.15 14.69 -10.50
N GLY A 461 -18.01 14.67 -9.49
CA GLY A 461 -17.74 15.29 -8.19
C GLY A 461 -18.52 16.58 -7.97
N PRO A 462 -18.34 17.23 -6.79
CA PRO A 462 -18.88 18.56 -6.53
C PRO A 462 -18.37 19.54 -7.59
N ASP A 463 -19.29 20.17 -8.32
CA ASP A 463 -18.95 21.17 -9.34
C ASP A 463 -18.73 22.53 -8.68
N ASP A 464 -17.47 22.89 -8.47
CA ASP A 464 -17.10 24.17 -7.88
C ASP A 464 -17.26 25.29 -8.92
N PRO A 465 -17.90 26.42 -8.58
CA PRO A 465 -18.15 27.49 -9.53
C PRO A 465 -16.88 28.14 -10.09
N GLU A 466 -15.77 28.11 -9.36
CA GLU A 466 -14.51 28.73 -9.79
C GLU A 466 -13.63 27.71 -10.53
N VAL A 467 -13.44 26.54 -9.93
CA VAL A 467 -12.44 25.56 -10.40
C VAL A 467 -13.02 24.32 -11.06
N GLY A 468 -14.36 24.19 -11.11
CA GLY A 468 -15.07 23.08 -11.74
C GLY A 468 -15.11 21.81 -10.90
N PRO A 469 -15.33 20.64 -11.51
CA PRO A 469 -15.37 19.37 -10.78
C PRO A 469 -13.96 18.86 -10.47
N PRO A 470 -13.78 18.03 -9.43
CA PRO A 470 -12.50 17.39 -9.17
C PRO A 470 -12.13 16.41 -10.28
N THR A 471 -13.08 15.68 -10.89
CA THR A 471 -12.78 14.80 -12.03
C THR A 471 -13.49 15.30 -13.28
N GLN A 472 -12.79 15.19 -14.40
CA GLN A 472 -13.30 15.53 -15.72
C GLN A 472 -13.65 14.23 -16.45
N MET A 473 -14.81 14.19 -17.11
CA MET A 473 -15.17 13.08 -17.99
C MET A 473 -15.49 13.61 -19.38
N ALA A 474 -14.92 12.96 -20.41
CA ALA A 474 -15.29 13.15 -21.81
C ALA A 474 -15.92 11.86 -22.35
N ALA A 475 -17.10 11.98 -22.94
CA ALA A 475 -17.80 10.91 -23.62
C ALA A 475 -17.73 11.14 -25.13
N PHE A 476 -17.02 10.27 -25.83
CA PHE A 476 -16.86 10.32 -27.28
C PHE A 476 -17.86 9.36 -27.93
N THR A 477 -18.58 9.81 -28.94
CA THR A 477 -19.51 9.00 -29.72
C THR A 477 -19.10 9.04 -31.20
N LEU A 478 -18.90 7.87 -31.80
CA LEU A 478 -18.50 7.78 -33.20
C LEU A 478 -19.59 8.39 -34.09
N THR A 479 -19.21 9.34 -34.94
CA THR A 479 -20.16 9.92 -35.89
C THR A 479 -20.49 8.90 -36.98
N ALA A 480 -21.79 8.72 -37.26
CA ALA A 480 -22.21 7.91 -38.40
C ALA A 480 -21.63 8.52 -39.68
N PRO A 481 -21.14 7.71 -40.65
CA PRO A 481 -20.78 8.25 -41.94
C PRO A 481 -22.00 8.95 -42.53
N LYS A 482 -21.87 10.23 -42.91
CA LYS A 482 -22.89 10.90 -43.71
C LYS A 482 -23.10 10.04 -44.96
N GLU A 483 -24.31 9.50 -45.13
CA GLU A 483 -24.73 9.01 -46.43
C GLU A 483 -24.56 10.16 -47.41
N GLU A 484 -23.55 10.08 -48.29
CA GLU A 484 -23.54 10.87 -49.50
C GLU A 484 -24.83 10.51 -50.24
N LYS A 485 -25.80 11.44 -50.23
CA LYS A 485 -26.93 11.37 -51.14
C LYS A 485 -26.36 11.27 -52.54
N ALA A 486 -26.44 10.07 -53.13
CA ALA A 486 -26.19 9.86 -54.54
C ALA A 486 -27.08 10.84 -55.31
N ALA A 487 -26.44 11.78 -56.01
CA ALA A 487 -27.08 12.76 -56.88
C ALA A 487 -27.51 12.12 -58.20
#